data_AF-A0A416JV53-F1
#
_entry.id   AF-A0A416JV53-F1
#
_cell.length_a   1.000
_cell.length_b   1.000
_cell.length_c   1.000
_cell.angle_alpha   90.00
_cell.angle_beta   90.00
_cell.angle_gamma   90.00
#
_symmetry.space_group_name_H-M   'P 1'
#
loop_
_entity.id
_entity.type
_entity.pdbx_description
1 polymer ?
#
loop_
_entity_poly.entity_id
_entity_poly.type
_entity_poly.pdbx_seq_one_letter_code
_entity_poly.pdbx_strand_id
1 'polypeptide(L)'
;MERERTGENLWNCVVLFQNETFKTMSGLFFTYELKRGRDGKYTKELWVNRRENSKSLTWSSVWRAFEKTEGKPVAARPKDLGDIRGISYIYGIFYRFGLIEVPEQVRVKMAE
;
A
#
# COMPACT_ATOMS: atom_id res chain seq x y z
N MET A 1 -21.39 1.37 10.96
CA MET A 1 -20.69 2.61 10.62
C MET A 1 -19.82 2.30 9.43
N GLU A 2 -20.34 2.55 8.23
CA GLU A 2 -19.60 2.35 6.98
C GLU A 2 -18.46 3.38 6.99
N ARG A 3 -17.21 2.92 7.09
CA ARG A 3 -16.06 3.83 7.04
C ARG A 3 -15.98 4.33 5.60
N GLU A 4 -16.37 5.58 5.38
CA GLU A 4 -16.39 6.17 4.04
C GLU A 4 -15.01 6.03 3.36
N ARG A 5 -15.03 5.69 2.08
CA ARG A 5 -13.83 5.60 1.25
C ARG A 5 -13.31 7.00 0.94
N THR A 6 -12.57 7.59 1.87
CA THR A 6 -11.98 8.93 1.73
C THR A 6 -10.46 8.87 1.76
N GLY A 7 -9.82 9.90 1.20
CA GLY A 7 -8.35 10.04 1.30
C GLY A 7 -7.85 10.27 2.70
N GLU A 8 -8.65 10.87 3.57
CA GLU A 8 -8.32 11.03 4.98
C GLU A 8 -8.33 9.69 5.72
N ASN A 9 -9.32 8.84 5.48
CA ASN A 9 -9.35 7.50 6.07
C ASN A 9 -8.20 6.64 5.56
N LEU A 10 -7.89 6.71 4.25
CA LEU A 10 -6.72 6.04 3.70
C LEU A 10 -5.43 6.54 4.36
N TRP A 11 -5.29 7.86 4.51
CA TRP A 11 -4.13 8.47 5.15
C TRP A 11 -3.98 8.01 6.60
N ASN A 12 -5.07 8.00 7.36
CA ASN A 12 -5.08 7.52 8.74
C ASN A 12 -4.68 6.05 8.84
N CYS A 13 -5.15 5.18 7.93
CA CYS A 13 -4.67 3.80 7.86
C CYS A 13 -3.17 3.72 7.54
N VAL A 14 -2.68 4.49 6.57
CA VAL A 14 -1.25 4.53 6.22
C VAL A 14 -0.40 5.01 7.40
N VAL A 15 -0.87 5.99 8.18
CA VAL A 15 -0.19 6.42 9.40
C VAL A 15 -0.24 5.33 10.46
N LEU A 16 -1.40 4.70 10.68
CA LEU A 16 -1.60 3.72 11.75
C LEU A 16 -0.78 2.45 11.55
N PHE A 17 -0.68 1.95 10.32
CA PHE A 17 -0.02 0.70 9.98
C PHE A 17 1.43 0.88 9.47
N GLN A 18 2.05 2.03 9.71
CA GLN A 18 3.49 2.18 9.45
C GLN A 18 4.29 1.22 10.35
N ASN A 19 5.44 0.75 9.86
CA ASN A 19 6.31 -0.26 10.48
C ASN A 19 5.72 -1.67 10.63
N GLU A 20 4.45 -1.87 10.26
CA GLU A 20 3.89 -3.22 10.15
C GLU A 20 4.50 -3.97 8.98
N THR A 21 4.48 -5.30 9.08
CA THR A 21 5.01 -6.17 8.03
C THR A 21 3.96 -6.42 6.96
N PHE A 22 4.34 -6.15 5.72
CA PHE A 22 3.55 -6.40 4.52
C PHE A 22 4.30 -7.36 3.61
N LYS A 23 3.57 -7.94 2.66
CA LYS A 23 4.11 -8.86 1.67
C LYS A 23 3.73 -8.42 0.26
N THR A 24 4.68 -8.47 -0.66
CA THR A 24 4.37 -8.25 -2.08
C THR A 24 3.68 -9.48 -2.66
N MET A 25 3.08 -9.35 -3.85
CA MET A 25 2.52 -10.48 -4.61
C MET A 25 3.52 -11.64 -4.81
N SER A 26 4.82 -11.33 -4.89
CA SER A 26 5.90 -12.32 -5.03
C SER A 26 6.35 -12.95 -3.71
N GLY A 27 5.68 -12.66 -2.60
CA GLY A 27 6.00 -13.21 -1.28
C GLY A 27 7.10 -12.47 -0.52
N LEU A 28 7.49 -11.27 -0.95
CA LEU A 28 8.63 -10.57 -0.36
C LEU A 28 8.16 -9.64 0.76
N PHE A 29 8.73 -9.82 1.96
CA PHE A 29 8.42 -8.98 3.10
C PHE A 29 9.01 -7.58 2.95
N PHE A 30 8.25 -6.59 3.42
CA PHE A 30 8.68 -5.20 3.52
C PHE A 30 7.91 -4.51 4.64
N THR A 31 8.49 -3.43 5.15
CA THR A 31 7.81 -2.46 5.99
C THR A 31 7.83 -1.11 5.28
N TYR A 32 7.06 -0.15 5.76
CA TYR A 32 7.25 1.24 5.36
C TYR A 32 7.18 2.17 6.57
N GLU A 33 7.82 3.32 6.46
CA GLU A 33 7.70 4.41 7.42
C GLU A 33 7.33 5.71 6.71
N LEU A 34 6.59 6.58 7.39
CA LEU A 34 6.35 7.92 6.89
C LEU A 34 7.48 8.84 7.34
N LYS A 35 8.11 9.52 6.39
CA LYS A 35 9.16 10.48 6.72
C LYS A 35 8.56 11.67 7.47
N ARG A 36 9.30 12.23 8.43
CA ARG A 36 8.93 13.47 9.12
C ARG A 36 9.73 14.64 8.57
N GLY A 37 9.04 15.76 8.38
CA GLY A 37 9.66 17.05 8.07
C GLY A 37 10.41 17.61 9.27
N ARG A 38 11.11 18.73 9.07
CA ARG A 38 11.80 19.45 10.15
C ARG A 38 10.84 20.00 11.20
N ASP A 39 9.57 20.17 10.83
CA ASP A 39 8.46 20.60 11.70
C ASP A 39 7.81 19.45 12.48
N GLY A 40 8.34 18.23 12.36
CA GLY A 40 7.81 17.03 13.03
C GLY A 40 6.55 16.45 12.37
N LYS A 41 6.01 17.07 11.32
CA LYS A 41 4.83 16.56 10.61
C LYS A 41 5.23 15.47 9.61
N TYR A 42 4.32 14.53 9.37
CA TYR A 42 4.52 13.53 8.32
C TYR A 42 4.55 14.19 6.95
N THR A 43 5.56 13.85 6.16
CA THR A 43 5.60 14.17 4.75
C THR A 43 4.68 13.21 3.99
N LYS A 44 4.26 13.63 2.80
CA LYS A 44 3.45 12.82 1.88
C LYS A 44 4.29 11.76 1.14
N GLU A 45 5.26 11.15 1.83
CA GLU A 45 6.17 10.13 1.27
C GLU A 45 6.30 8.94 2.23
N LEU A 46 6.06 7.75 1.69
CA LEU A 46 6.26 6.49 2.39
C LEU A 46 7.59 5.90 1.95
N TRP A 47 8.46 5.60 2.90
CA TRP A 47 9.75 4.98 2.69
C TRP A 47 9.63 3.49 2.92
N VAL A 48 9.62 2.72 1.84
CA VAL A 48 9.60 1.26 1.88
C VAL A 48 11.00 0.77 2.28
N ASN A 49 11.07 0.04 3.38
CA ASN A 49 12.29 -0.54 3.89
C ASN A 49 12.37 -2.01 3.48
N ARG A 50 13.45 -2.34 2.76
CA ARG A 50 13.76 -3.67 2.27
C ARG A 50 15.26 -3.90 2.41
N ARG A 51 15.65 -5.13 2.76
CA ARG A 51 17.00 -5.56 3.21
C ARG A 51 18.22 -4.92 2.53
N GLU A 52 18.14 -4.47 1.28
CA GLU A 52 19.28 -3.88 0.57
C GLU A 52 19.00 -2.56 -0.15
N ASN A 53 17.75 -2.12 -0.29
CA ASN A 53 17.41 -0.88 -1.00
C ASN A 53 16.06 -0.32 -0.54
N SER A 54 16.08 0.86 0.06
CA SER A 54 14.85 1.60 0.38
C SER A 54 14.24 2.22 -0.88
N LYS A 55 12.91 2.29 -0.94
CA LYS A 55 12.19 2.91 -2.07
C LYS A 55 11.15 3.89 -1.55
N SER A 56 11.15 5.11 -2.06
CA SER A 56 10.10 6.09 -1.75
C SER A 56 8.86 5.88 -2.63
N LEU A 57 7.69 5.93 -2.01
CA LEU A 57 6.38 6.00 -2.64
C LEU A 57 5.76 7.36 -2.31
N THR A 58 5.40 8.12 -3.34
CA THR A 58 4.72 9.41 -3.13
C THR A 58 3.26 9.18 -2.78
N TRP A 59 2.67 10.07 -1.98
CA TRP A 59 1.24 10.02 -1.69
C TRP A 59 0.39 10.11 -2.97
N SER A 60 0.84 10.84 -3.98
CA SER A 60 0.17 10.89 -5.28
C SER A 60 0.12 9.52 -5.96
N SER A 61 1.15 8.68 -5.80
CA SER A 61 1.18 7.31 -6.32
C SER A 61 0.17 6.42 -5.57
N VAL A 62 0.12 6.55 -4.24
CA VAL A 62 -0.85 5.83 -3.40
C VAL A 62 -2.28 6.25 -3.75
N TRP A 63 -2.52 7.55 -3.88
CA TRP A 63 -3.84 8.10 -4.24
C TRP A 63 -4.32 7.62 -5.61
N ARG A 64 -3.46 7.67 -6.64
CA ARG A 64 -3.81 7.19 -7.99
C ARG A 64 -4.13 5.70 -8.03
N ALA A 65 -3.43 4.89 -7.25
CA ALA A 65 -3.77 3.48 -7.10
C ALA A 65 -5.10 3.32 -6.34
N PHE A 66 -5.33 4.14 -5.30
CA PHE A 66 -6.54 4.07 -4.48
C PHE A 66 -7.78 4.31 -5.32
N GLU A 67 -7.74 5.26 -6.26
CA GLU A 67 -8.83 5.51 -7.21
C GLU A 67 -9.29 4.22 -7.93
N LYS A 68 -8.37 3.28 -8.20
CA LYS A 68 -8.66 2.00 -8.86
C LYS A 68 -9.28 0.94 -7.95
N THR A 69 -9.38 1.16 -6.65
CA THR A 69 -9.94 0.18 -5.70
C THR A 69 -11.43 0.35 -5.43
N GLU A 70 -12.12 1.23 -6.19
CA GLU A 70 -13.56 1.43 -6.07
C GLU A 70 -14.33 0.14 -6.36
N GLY A 71 -15.33 -0.19 -5.52
CA GLY A 71 -16.07 -1.44 -5.63
C GLY A 71 -15.28 -2.69 -5.19
N LYS A 72 -14.10 -2.52 -4.57
CA LYS A 72 -13.25 -3.60 -4.07
C LYS A 72 -12.94 -4.67 -5.14
N PRO A 73 -12.30 -4.28 -6.25
CA PRO A 73 -12.12 -5.16 -7.39
C PRO A 73 -11.16 -6.31 -7.08
N VAL A 74 -11.28 -7.39 -7.87
CA VAL A 74 -10.26 -8.44 -7.93
C VAL A 74 -9.10 -7.93 -8.78
N ALA A 75 -7.96 -7.66 -8.15
CA ALA A 75 -6.74 -7.25 -8.85
C ALA A 75 -5.79 -8.46 -8.95
N ALA A 76 -5.64 -9.02 -10.14
CA ALA A 76 -4.82 -10.21 -10.37
C ALA A 76 -3.31 -9.91 -10.27
N ARG A 77 -2.91 -8.69 -10.61
CA ARG A 77 -1.51 -8.23 -10.56
C ARG A 77 -1.44 -6.77 -10.11
N PRO A 78 -0.29 -6.32 -9.56
CA PRO A 78 -0.09 -4.92 -9.17
C PRO A 78 -0.43 -3.90 -10.26
N LYS A 79 -0.12 -4.21 -11.53
CA LYS A 79 -0.38 -3.31 -12.66
C LYS A 79 -1.86 -3.05 -12.93
N ASP A 80 -2.76 -3.87 -12.39
CA ASP A 80 -4.21 -3.65 -12.52
C ASP A 80 -4.64 -2.41 -11.71
N LEU A 81 -3.82 -1.98 -10.73
CA LEU A 81 -4.00 -0.73 -9.98
C LEU A 81 -3.31 0.48 -10.64
N GLY A 82 -2.72 0.28 -11.82
CA GLY A 82 -2.05 1.31 -12.60
C GLY A 82 -0.54 1.06 -12.79
N ASP A 83 0.01 1.69 -13.83
CA ASP A 83 1.44 1.64 -14.12
C ASP A 83 2.18 2.71 -13.31
N ILE A 84 2.44 2.38 -12.04
CA ILE A 84 3.00 3.29 -11.04
C ILE A 84 4.31 2.71 -10.50
N ARG A 85 5.34 3.54 -10.37
CA ARG A 85 6.60 3.12 -9.77
C ARG A 85 6.37 2.68 -8.31
N GLY A 86 6.71 1.44 -8.00
CA GLY A 86 6.52 0.88 -6.65
C GLY A 86 5.12 0.33 -6.38
N ILE A 87 4.29 0.18 -7.41
CA ILE A 87 2.93 -0.38 -7.30
C ILE A 87 2.89 -1.77 -6.63
N SER A 88 3.96 -2.56 -6.71
CA SER A 88 4.07 -3.85 -6.03
C SER A 88 3.92 -3.75 -4.50
N TYR A 89 4.37 -2.65 -3.91
CA TYR A 89 4.26 -2.40 -2.47
C TYR A 89 2.87 -1.87 -2.12
N ILE A 90 2.35 -0.93 -2.91
CA ILE A 90 1.00 -0.39 -2.75
C ILE A 90 -0.04 -1.51 -2.85
N TYR A 91 0.13 -2.44 -3.79
CA TYR A 91 -0.71 -3.63 -3.93
C TYR A 91 -0.76 -4.47 -2.64
N GLY A 92 0.39 -4.72 -2.01
CA GLY A 92 0.46 -5.43 -0.74
C GLY A 92 -0.24 -4.68 0.40
N ILE A 93 -0.05 -3.37 0.48
CA ILE A 93 -0.71 -2.51 1.48
C ILE A 93 -2.24 -2.54 1.28
N PHE A 94 -2.71 -2.37 0.05
CA PHE A 94 -4.15 -2.32 -0.26
C PHE A 94 -4.85 -3.65 -0.05
N TYR A 95 -4.18 -4.75 -0.38
CA TYR A 95 -4.69 -6.07 -0.03
C TYR A 95 -4.85 -6.21 1.48
N ARG A 96 -3.84 -5.80 2.26
CA ARG A 96 -3.90 -5.85 3.73
C ARG A 96 -4.97 -4.93 4.33
N PHE A 97 -5.22 -3.78 3.70
CA PHE A 97 -6.29 -2.86 4.09
C PHE A 97 -7.68 -3.31 3.63
N GLY A 98 -7.78 -4.43 2.90
CA GLY A 98 -9.05 -4.93 2.39
C GLY A 98 -9.66 -4.05 1.29
N LEU A 99 -8.85 -3.27 0.57
CA LEU A 99 -9.29 -2.41 -0.52
C LEU A 99 -9.45 -3.17 -1.84
N ILE A 100 -8.78 -4.32 -1.97
CA ILE A 100 -8.83 -5.19 -3.15
C ILE A 100 -9.02 -6.63 -2.72
N GLU A 101 -9.59 -7.42 -3.61
CA GLU A 101 -9.50 -8.87 -3.57
C GLU A 101 -8.37 -9.33 -4.50
N VAL A 102 -7.84 -10.52 -4.24
CA VAL A 102 -6.77 -11.12 -5.07
C VAL A 102 -7.11 -12.57 -5.38
N PRO A 103 -6.67 -13.12 -6.52
CA PRO A 103 -6.87 -14.53 -6.83
C PRO A 103 -6.26 -15.44 -5.77
N GLU A 104 -6.81 -16.65 -5.60
CA GLU A 104 -6.38 -17.61 -4.58
C GLU A 104 -4.87 -17.86 -4.58
N GLN A 105 -4.31 -18.06 -5.78
CA GLN A 105 -2.89 -18.34 -5.96
C GLN A 105 -1.99 -17.19 -5.49
N VAL A 106 -2.47 -15.95 -5.58
CA VAL A 106 -1.79 -14.77 -5.05
C VAL A 106 -1.98 -14.69 -3.54
N ARG A 107 -3.21 -14.93 -3.08
CA ARG A 107 -3.56 -14.93 -1.65
C ARG A 107 -2.64 -15.86 -0.86
N VAL A 108 -2.45 -17.10 -1.30
CA VAL A 108 -1.58 -18.08 -0.62
C VAL A 108 -0.15 -17.54 -0.45
N LYS A 109 0.42 -16.89 -1.49
CA LYS A 109 1.77 -16.31 -1.41
C LYS A 109 1.86 -15.12 -0.43
N MET A 110 0.74 -14.45 -0.22
CA MET A 110 0.62 -13.27 0.64
C MET A 110 0.11 -13.59 2.06
N ALA A 111 -0.36 -14.81 2.32
CA ALA A 111 -1.03 -15.23 3.56
C ALA A 111 -0.09 -15.77 4.66
N GLU A 112 1.22 -15.80 4.39
CA GLU A 112 2.30 -16.16 5.34
C GLU A 112 3.18 -14.96 5.64
#